data_AF-A0A8F7UWA7-F1
#
_entry.id   AF-A0A8F7UWA7-F1
#
_cell.length_a   1.000
_cell.length_b   1.000
_cell.length_c   1.000
_cell.angle_alpha   90.00
_cell.angle_beta   90.00
_cell.angle_gamma   90.00
#
_symmetry.space_group_name_H-M   'P 1'
#
loop_
_entity.id
_entity.type
_entity.pdbx_description
1 polymer ?
#
loop_
_entity_poly.entity_id
_entity_poly.type
_entity_poly.pdbx_seq_one_letter_code
_entity_poly.pdbx_strand_id
1 'polypeptide(L)' 'MSRYRAGRLMKYLNLSSCQPGKHQYKNARQAHTCLPNLLERQFAVPEPDRVWCGDITYI' A
#
# COMPACT_ATOMS: atom_id res chain seq x y z
N MET A 1 -31.14 6.60 -4.48
CA MET A 1 -31.20 5.54 -3.44
C MET A 1 -30.33 5.97 -2.26
N SER A 2 -30.84 5.99 -1.02
CA SER A 2 -30.02 6.36 0.15
C SER A 2 -29.29 5.13 0.72
N ARG A 3 -28.15 5.33 1.39
CA ARG A 3 -27.39 4.25 2.08
C ARG A 3 -28.25 3.42 3.02
N TYR A 4 -29.26 4.04 3.64
CA TYR A 4 -30.20 3.39 4.55
C TYR A 4 -31.22 2.49 3.83
N ARG A 5 -31.65 2.85 2.61
CA ARG A 5 -32.52 1.98 1.80
C ARG A 5 -31.76 0.76 1.29
N ALA A 6 -30.53 0.95 0.82
CA ALA A 6 -29.66 -0.15 0.40
C ALA A 6 -29.39 -1.14 1.54
N GLY A 7 -29.03 -0.65 2.73
CA GLY A 7 -28.79 -1.51 3.89
C GLY A 7 -30.03 -2.30 4.35
N ARG A 8 -31.24 -1.74 4.25
CA ARG A 8 -32.48 -2.47 4.56
C ARG A 8 -32.76 -3.59 3.55
N LEU A 9 -32.54 -3.35 2.26
CA LEU A 9 -32.74 -4.35 1.23
C LEU A 9 -31.73 -5.50 1.34
N MET A 10 -30.46 -5.19 1.62
CA MET A 10 -29.44 -6.24 1.84
C MET A 10 -29.81 -7.14 3.01
N LYS A 11 -30.28 -6.57 4.13
CA LYS A 11 -30.77 -7.36 5.27
C LYS A 11 -31.97 -8.22 4.91
N TYR A 12 -32.94 -7.66 4.19
CA TYR A 12 -34.13 -8.38 3.74
C TYR A 12 -33.79 -9.58 2.84
N LEU A 13 -32.80 -9.41 1.97
CA LEU A 13 -32.33 -10.45 1.05
C LEU A 13 -31.25 -11.37 1.66
N ASN A 14 -30.94 -11.20 2.96
CA ASN A 14 -29.88 -11.93 3.67
C ASN A 14 -28.50 -11.85 2.98
N LEU A 15 -28.19 -10.69 2.40
CA LEU A 15 -26.93 -10.41 1.70
C LEU A 15 -25.93 -9.72 2.64
N SER A 16 -24.69 -10.20 2.62
CA SER A 16 -23.55 -9.57 3.29
C SER A 16 -22.61 -8.93 2.26
N SER A 17 -21.90 -7.86 2.66
CA SER A 17 -20.90 -7.24 1.80
C SER A 17 -19.63 -8.08 1.80
N CYS A 18 -19.15 -8.45 0.61
CA CYS A 18 -17.84 -9.08 0.40
C CYS A 18 -16.75 -8.06 0.08
N GLN A 19 -17.03 -6.77 0.22
CA GLN A 19 -16.03 -5.74 -0.06
C GLN A 19 -14.84 -5.93 0.88
N PRO A 20 -13.61 -5.90 0.36
CA PRO A 20 -12.43 -5.94 1.20
C PRO A 20 -12.48 -4.76 2.17
N GLY A 21 -12.07 -5.00 3.41
CA GLY A 21 -11.95 -3.95 4.41
C GLY A 21 -10.93 -2.89 3.97
N LYS A 22 -10.81 -1.82 4.76
CA LYS A 22 -9.75 -0.83 4.52
C LYS A 22 -8.40 -1.52 4.46
N HIS A 23 -7.59 -1.10 3.49
CA HIS A 23 -6.24 -1.61 3.33
C HIS A 23 -5.44 -1.38 4.62
N GLN A 24 -4.80 -2.43 5.15
CA GLN A 24 -3.99 -2.39 6.37
C GLN A 24 -2.49 -2.56 6.09
N TYR A 25 -1.94 -1.92 5.06
CA TYR A 25 -0.49 -1.80 4.95
C TYR A 25 0.01 -1.06 6.20
N LYS A 26 0.87 -1.72 6.96
CA LYS A 26 1.62 -1.05 8.02
C LYS A 26 2.52 -0.02 7.34
N ASN A 27 2.44 1.24 7.76
CA ASN A 27 3.43 2.23 7.36
C ASN A 27 4.81 1.73 7.81
N ALA A 28 5.65 1.36 6.86
CA ALA A 28 7.01 0.90 7.11
C ALA A 28 7.87 2.11 7.51
N ARG A 29 7.79 2.51 8.78
CA ARG A 29 8.65 3.55 9.36
C ARG A 29 10.04 3.02 9.71
N GLN A 30 10.17 1.70 9.87
CA GLN A 30 11.39 1.05 10.26
C GLN A 30 12.09 0.45 9.03
N ALA A 31 13.40 0.63 8.96
CA ALA A 31 14.23 -0.01 7.94
C ALA A 31 14.15 -1.54 8.08
N HIS A 32 14.31 -2.23 6.96
CA HIS A 32 14.27 -3.68 6.92
C HIS A 32 15.52 -4.26 7.60
N THR A 33 15.36 -5.06 8.65
CA THR A 33 16.49 -5.57 9.47
C THR A 33 17.49 -6.39 8.66
N CYS A 34 17.01 -7.15 7.68
CA CYS A 34 17.88 -7.99 6.84
C CYS A 34 18.37 -7.28 5.57
N LEU A 35 17.83 -6.11 5.24
CA LEU A 35 18.20 -5.33 4.05
C LEU A 35 18.38 -3.87 4.44
N PRO A 36 19.57 -3.49 4.95
CA PRO A 36 19.85 -2.11 5.28
C PRO A 36 19.84 -1.24 4.02
N ASN A 37 19.36 0.00 4.14
CA ASN A 37 19.48 0.99 3.08
C ASN A 37 20.93 1.50 3.04
N LEU A 38 21.75 0.90 2.19
CA LEU A 38 23.19 1.21 2.08
C LEU A 38 23.47 2.63 1.55
N LEU A 39 22.52 3.21 0.83
CA LEU A 39 22.70 4.48 0.14
C LEU A 39 22.16 5.66 0.92
N GLU A 40 21.28 5.45 1.90
CA GLU A 40 20.59 6.52 2.66
C GLU A 40 20.10 7.73 1.83
N ARG A 41 19.73 7.49 0.55
CA ARG A 41 19.35 8.52 -0.44
C ARG A 41 20.49 9.42 -0.95
N GLN A 42 21.75 9.03 -0.76
CA GLN A 42 22.90 9.59 -1.47
C GLN A 42 22.99 8.97 -2.87
N PHE A 43 22.41 9.65 -3.85
CA PHE A 43 22.45 9.24 -5.26
C PHE A 43 23.60 9.88 -6.04
N ALA A 44 24.47 10.65 -5.37
CA ALA A 44 25.67 11.20 -5.95
C ALA A 44 26.74 10.10 -6.04
N VAL A 45 26.80 9.43 -7.19
CA VAL A 45 27.82 8.40 -7.47
C VAL A 45 29.04 9.02 -8.17
N PRO A 46 30.26 8.56 -7.86
CA PRO A 46 31.48 9.09 -8.47
C PRO A 46 31.64 8.68 -9.94
N GLU A 47 31.04 7.55 -10.33
CA GLU A 47 31.11 6.98 -11.68
C GLU A 47 29.75 6.38 -12.07
N PRO A 48 29.40 6.34 -13.37
CA PRO A 48 28.25 5.62 -13.88
C PRO A 48 28.26 4.13 -13.51
N ASP A 49 27.11 3.47 -13.54
CA ASP A 49 26.96 2.01 -13.37
C ASP A 49 27.51 1.44 -12.05
N ARG A 50 27.47 2.24 -10.98
CA ARG A 50 27.88 1.82 -9.63
C ARG A 50 26.71 1.46 -8.71
N VAL A 51 25.55 2.06 -8.95
CA VAL A 51 24.38 1.98 -8.07
C VAL A 51 23.12 1.95 -8.91
N TRP A 52 22.20 1.04 -8.56
CA TRP A 52 20.86 0.97 -9.14
C TRP A 52 19.81 1.05 -8.03
N CYS A 53 18.75 1.84 -8.27
CA CYS A 53 17.59 1.96 -7.39
C CYS A 53 16.32 1.85 -8.25
N GLY A 54 15.27 1.22 -7.73
CA GLY A 54 13.98 1.12 -8.39
C GLY A 54 12.85 1.40 -7.40
N ASP A 55 11.86 2.18 -7.83
CA ASP A 55 10.63 2.42 -7.10
C ASP A 55 9.41 1.94 -7.91
N ILE A 56 8.32 1.64 -7.22
CA ILE A 56 7.05 1.28 -7.85
C ILE A 56 6.02 2.28 -7.36
N THR A 57 5.53 3.09 -8.29
CA THR A 57 4.40 4.00 -8.05
C THR A 57 3.20 3.48 -8.82
N TYR A 58 2.11 3.17 -8.11
CA TYR A 58 0.81 2.90 -8.73
C TYR A 58 0.18 4.25 -9.13
N ILE A 59 -0.17 4.41 -10.41
CA ILE A 59 -0.90 5.57 -10.95
C ILE A 59 -2.39 5.28 -10.91
#